data_AF-A0A443RWZ7-F1
#
_entry.id   AF-A0A443RWZ7-F1
#
_cell.length_a   1.000
_cell.length_b   1.000
_cell.length_c   1.000
_cell.angle_alpha   90.00
_cell.angle_beta   90.00
_cell.angle_gamma   90.00
#
_symmetry.space_group_name_H-M   'P 1'
#
loop_
_entity.id
_entity.type
_entity.pdbx_description
1 polymer ?
#
loop_
_entity_poly.entity_id
_entity_poly.type
_entity_poly.pdbx_seq_one_letter_code
_entity_poly.pdbx_strand_id
1 'polypeptide(L)'
;VQYGINGGKCGICGDPWNGLRKNEFPNGIYAKNALIVREYKMGQSFIIAVEVTANHNGYFEFKICPATNSTAEVTQECLDNHVLPVYGSKNAYRFYLPNTNTGIFETLVTLPPNLKCKRCVLQWTYKTANSWGICEDGTQAIGCGNQEMFRSCADISIV
;
A
#
# COMPACT_ATOMS: atom_id res chain seq x y z
N VAL A 1 -12.24 3.83 -14.43
CA VAL A 1 -11.06 3.23 -15.11
C VAL A 1 -10.64 1.91 -14.48
N GLN A 2 -10.22 1.89 -13.21
CA GLN A 2 -9.70 0.69 -12.54
C GLN A 2 -10.58 -0.57 -12.72
N TYR A 3 -11.86 -0.50 -12.36
CA TYR A 3 -12.75 -1.66 -12.43
C TYR A 3 -13.32 -1.90 -13.83
N GLY A 4 -13.93 -0.88 -14.43
CA GLY A 4 -14.62 -1.04 -15.72
C GLY A 4 -13.70 -1.35 -16.92
N ILE A 5 -12.44 -0.89 -16.91
CA ILE A 5 -11.50 -1.10 -18.03
C ILE A 5 -10.39 -2.06 -17.62
N ASN A 6 -9.81 -1.88 -16.44
CA ASN A 6 -8.62 -2.63 -16.02
C ASN A 6 -8.94 -3.87 -15.17
N GLY A 7 -10.22 -4.23 -15.00
CA GLY A 7 -10.62 -5.41 -14.24
C GLY A 7 -10.16 -5.39 -12.78
N GLY A 8 -10.17 -4.21 -12.16
CA GLY A 8 -9.72 -4.00 -10.77
C GLY A 8 -8.22 -3.78 -10.62
N LYS A 9 -7.43 -3.97 -11.67
CA LYS A 9 -5.96 -3.85 -11.62
C LYS A 9 -5.52 -2.40 -11.45
N CYS A 10 -4.44 -2.24 -10.70
CA CYS A 10 -3.75 -0.98 -10.41
C CYS A 10 -2.24 -1.19 -10.57
N GLY A 11 -1.50 -0.14 -10.91
CA GLY A 11 -0.04 -0.15 -10.79
C GLY A 11 0.44 -0.47 -9.39
N ILE A 12 1.72 -0.85 -9.29
CA ILE A 12 2.39 -1.14 -8.04
C ILE A 12 2.34 0.10 -7.14
N CYS A 13 2.62 1.27 -7.70
CA CYS A 13 2.73 2.52 -6.93
C CYS A 13 1.60 3.51 -7.24
N GLY A 14 0.40 3.01 -7.60
CA GLY A 14 -0.80 3.83 -7.81
C GLY A 14 -1.02 4.35 -9.23
N ASP A 15 -0.10 4.05 -10.15
CA ASP A 15 -0.25 4.43 -11.56
C ASP A 15 -1.41 3.66 -12.26
N PRO A 16 -2.02 4.24 -13.31
CA PRO A 16 -3.01 3.53 -14.12
C PRO A 16 -2.45 2.22 -14.68
N TRP A 17 -3.18 1.11 -14.51
CA TRP A 17 -2.72 -0.22 -14.92
C TRP A 17 -2.32 -0.32 -16.41
N ASN A 18 -3.04 0.38 -17.28
CA ASN A 18 -2.82 0.39 -18.72
C ASN A 18 -2.18 1.71 -19.19
N GLY A 19 -1.48 2.43 -18.32
CA GLY A 19 -0.89 3.73 -18.60
C GLY A 19 0.58 3.84 -18.25
N LEU A 20 1.11 5.06 -18.37
CA LEU A 20 2.50 5.37 -18.02
C LEU A 20 2.76 5.16 -16.53
N ARG A 21 3.85 4.48 -16.20
CA ARG A 21 4.30 4.24 -14.83
C ARG A 21 5.19 5.38 -14.34
N LYS A 22 4.59 6.44 -13.79
CA LYS A 22 5.33 7.62 -13.33
C LYS A 22 5.93 7.44 -11.93
N ASN A 23 5.37 6.55 -11.13
CA ASN A 23 5.73 6.30 -9.73
C ASN A 23 6.52 5.00 -9.54
N GLU A 24 6.80 4.25 -10.61
CA GLU A 24 7.48 2.96 -10.54
C GLU A 24 8.90 3.04 -11.12
N PHE A 25 9.85 2.37 -10.48
CA PHE A 25 11.24 2.25 -10.89
C PHE A 25 11.38 1.39 -12.18
N PRO A 26 12.40 1.57 -13.04
CA PRO A 26 13.47 2.59 -13.00
C PRO A 26 13.14 3.91 -13.70
N ASN A 27 12.07 3.93 -14.51
CA ASN A 27 11.82 5.00 -15.46
C ASN A 27 10.77 6.02 -14.99
N GLY A 28 10.09 5.76 -13.88
CA GLY A 28 9.14 6.66 -13.27
C GLY A 28 9.81 7.98 -12.89
N ILE A 29 9.19 9.09 -13.28
CA ILE A 29 9.73 10.43 -13.01
C ILE A 29 9.83 10.74 -11.50
N TYR A 30 9.03 10.06 -10.67
CA TYR A 30 9.02 10.18 -9.22
C TYR A 30 9.81 9.08 -8.50
N ALA A 31 10.21 8.02 -9.22
CA ALA A 31 11.00 6.91 -8.71
C ALA A 31 12.48 6.99 -9.17
N LYS A 32 12.98 8.19 -9.50
CA LYS A 32 14.33 8.34 -10.04
C LYS A 32 15.39 7.99 -8.98
N ASN A 33 16.45 7.35 -9.45
CA ASN A 33 17.66 7.06 -8.69
C ASN A 33 17.49 6.14 -7.46
N ALA A 34 16.34 5.47 -7.29
CA ALA A 34 16.10 4.57 -6.17
C ALA A 34 16.46 5.20 -4.81
N LEU A 35 16.01 6.44 -4.59
CA LEU A 35 16.35 7.20 -3.39
C LEU A 35 15.81 6.51 -2.13
N ILE A 36 16.72 6.04 -1.28
CA ILE A 36 16.37 5.48 0.02
C ILE A 36 15.99 6.61 0.98
N VAL A 37 14.72 6.68 1.36
CA VAL A 37 14.22 7.76 2.23
C VAL A 37 14.41 7.48 3.71
N ARG A 38 14.65 6.22 4.08
CA ARG A 38 14.87 5.81 5.47
C ARG A 38 15.51 4.43 5.58
N GLU A 39 16.31 4.25 6.63
CA GLU A 39 16.87 2.97 7.05
C GLU A 39 16.18 2.47 8.33
N TYR A 40 15.91 1.16 8.38
CA TYR A 40 15.36 0.47 9.55
C TYR A 40 16.17 -0.79 9.90
N LYS A 41 15.98 -1.31 11.09
CA LYS A 41 16.51 -2.62 11.50
C LYS A 41 15.52 -3.74 11.17
N MET A 42 16.03 -4.94 10.91
CA MET A 42 15.19 -6.14 10.80
C MET A 42 14.28 -6.30 12.03
N GLY A 43 13.01 -6.67 11.83
CA GLY A 43 12.05 -6.83 12.91
C GLY A 43 11.59 -5.53 13.60
N GLN A 44 12.09 -4.37 13.18
CA GLN A 44 11.77 -3.10 13.82
C GLN A 44 10.28 -2.77 13.67
N SER A 45 9.68 -2.34 14.78
CA SER A 45 8.38 -1.68 14.76
C SER A 45 8.56 -0.17 14.65
N PHE A 46 7.75 0.48 13.83
CA PHE A 46 7.81 1.92 13.61
C PHE A 46 6.44 2.51 13.31
N ILE A 47 6.27 3.80 13.60
CA ILE A 47 5.06 4.54 13.27
C ILE A 47 5.10 4.93 11.80
N ILE A 48 4.06 4.55 11.06
CA ILE A 48 3.77 5.05 9.72
C ILE A 48 2.64 6.08 9.81
N ALA A 49 2.82 7.20 9.13
CA ALA A 49 1.88 8.30 9.06
C ALA A 49 1.32 8.42 7.63
N VAL A 50 0.00 8.52 7.52
CA VAL A 50 -0.72 8.69 6.26
C VAL A 50 -1.53 9.96 6.34
N GLU A 51 -1.28 10.91 5.45
CA GLU A 51 -2.09 12.12 5.32
C GLU A 51 -3.31 11.84 4.43
N VAL A 52 -4.50 11.96 5.01
CA VAL A 52 -5.78 11.80 4.33
C VAL A 52 -6.39 13.17 4.09
N THR A 53 -6.40 13.61 2.84
CA THR A 53 -6.99 14.89 2.44
C THR A 53 -8.48 14.79 2.17
N ALA A 54 -8.97 13.61 1.79
CA ALA A 54 -10.39 13.28 1.69
C ALA A 54 -10.61 11.87 2.26
N ASN A 55 -11.43 11.78 3.31
CA ASN A 55 -11.69 10.52 3.98
C ASN A 55 -12.89 9.81 3.34
N HIS A 56 -12.68 8.59 2.86
CA HIS A 56 -13.67 7.76 2.18
C HIS A 56 -13.95 6.46 2.95
N ASN A 57 -13.73 6.46 4.27
CA ASN A 57 -13.82 5.30 5.16
C ASN A 57 -12.94 4.13 4.68
N GLY A 58 -13.07 2.95 5.27
CA GLY A 58 -12.32 1.77 4.85
C GLY A 58 -11.03 1.59 5.65
N TYR A 59 -9.96 1.18 4.99
CA TYR A 59 -8.74 0.76 5.70
C TYR A 59 -7.45 0.91 4.88
N PHE A 60 -6.34 1.01 5.59
CA PHE A 60 -5.00 0.91 5.03
C PHE A 60 -4.42 -0.50 5.18
N GLU A 61 -3.69 -0.93 4.17
CA GLU A 61 -2.79 -2.09 4.19
C GLU A 61 -1.38 -1.63 3.84
N PHE A 62 -0.40 -2.25 4.49
CA PHE A 62 1.02 -1.97 4.27
C PHE A 62 1.73 -3.27 3.87
N LYS A 63 2.53 -3.21 2.82
CA LYS A 63 3.28 -4.35 2.28
C LYS A 63 4.70 -3.94 2.00
N ILE A 64 5.63 -4.88 2.02
CA ILE A 64 7.03 -4.58 1.72
C ILE A 64 7.62 -5.61 0.76
N CYS A 65 8.46 -5.22 -0.18
CA CYS A 65 9.16 -6.19 -1.01
C CYS A 65 10.63 -5.78 -1.19
N PRO A 66 11.60 -6.70 -1.01
CA PRO A 66 12.98 -6.45 -1.37
C PRO A 66 13.13 -6.38 -2.89
N ALA A 67 13.67 -5.28 -3.41
CA ALA A 67 14.01 -5.19 -4.82
C ALA A 67 15.23 -6.08 -5.12
N THR A 68 15.09 -6.99 -6.09
CA THR A 68 16.12 -7.99 -6.42
C THR A 68 17.07 -7.55 -7.53
N ASN A 69 16.71 -6.51 -8.29
CA ASN A 69 17.52 -5.94 -9.36
C ASN A 69 17.31 -4.42 -9.45
N SER A 70 18.14 -3.77 -10.25
CA SER A 70 18.10 -2.33 -10.52
C SER A 70 17.53 -1.99 -11.90
N THR A 71 16.74 -2.88 -12.49
CA THR A 71 16.20 -2.72 -13.85
C THR A 71 14.67 -2.78 -13.92
N ALA A 72 14.00 -3.17 -12.84
CA ALA A 72 12.55 -3.26 -12.77
C ALA A 72 12.02 -2.87 -11.39
N GLU A 73 10.73 -2.54 -11.34
CA GLU A 73 10.01 -2.42 -10.08
C GLU A 73 9.73 -3.79 -9.45
N VAL A 74 9.44 -3.82 -8.15
CA VAL A 74 8.96 -5.01 -7.45
C VAL A 74 7.61 -5.51 -8.02
N THR A 75 7.32 -6.79 -7.83
CA THR A 75 6.05 -7.38 -8.25
C THR A 75 4.99 -7.32 -7.14
N GLN A 76 3.71 -7.29 -7.53
CA GLN A 76 2.61 -7.37 -6.56
C GLN A 76 2.64 -8.71 -5.81
N GLU A 77 3.04 -9.80 -6.46
CA GLU A 77 3.21 -11.11 -5.82
C GLU A 77 4.22 -11.07 -4.67
N CYS A 78 5.36 -10.40 -4.85
CA CYS A 78 6.34 -10.24 -3.79
C CYS A 78 5.76 -9.43 -2.61
N LEU A 79 5.05 -8.34 -2.89
CA LEU A 79 4.40 -7.52 -1.87
C LEU A 79 3.31 -8.30 -1.11
N ASP A 80 2.52 -9.10 -1.82
CA ASP A 80 1.43 -9.89 -1.24
C ASP A 80 1.95 -11.00 -0.30
N ASN A 81 3.19 -11.47 -0.51
CA ASN A 81 3.87 -12.41 0.39
C ASN A 81 4.46 -11.76 1.65
N HIS A 82 4.41 -10.43 1.77
CA HIS A 82 5.09 -9.67 2.83
C HIS A 82 4.20 -8.54 3.34
N VAL A 83 2.99 -8.89 3.79
CA VAL A 83 2.06 -7.95 4.42
C VAL A 83 2.53 -7.64 5.84
N LEU A 84 2.60 -6.35 6.17
CA LEU A 84 3.08 -5.90 7.47
C LEU A 84 1.95 -5.96 8.52
N PRO A 85 2.21 -6.54 9.70
CA PRO A 85 1.28 -6.47 10.81
C PRO A 85 1.03 -5.03 11.26
N VAL A 86 -0.23 -4.73 11.59
CA VAL A 86 -0.71 -3.47 12.14
C VAL A 86 -1.06 -3.69 13.61
N TYR A 87 -0.31 -3.07 14.51
CA TYR A 87 -0.52 -3.26 15.95
C TYR A 87 -1.83 -2.60 16.42
N GLY A 88 -2.54 -3.27 17.34
CA GLY A 88 -3.75 -2.73 17.94
C GLY A 88 -4.99 -2.73 17.04
N SER A 89 -4.93 -3.34 15.85
CA SER A 89 -6.08 -3.45 14.96
C SER A 89 -6.92 -4.72 15.20
N LYS A 90 -8.23 -4.61 14.92
CA LYS A 90 -9.17 -5.75 14.89
C LYS A 90 -8.78 -6.81 13.85
N ASN A 91 -8.10 -6.40 12.79
CA ASN A 91 -7.51 -7.30 11.81
C ASN A 91 -6.01 -7.05 11.83
N ALA A 92 -5.22 -8.11 12.01
CA ALA A 92 -3.78 -8.02 12.21
C ALA A 92 -3.01 -7.32 11.07
N TYR A 93 -3.62 -7.10 9.90
CA TYR A 93 -2.97 -6.54 8.71
C TYR A 93 -3.65 -5.29 8.14
N ARG A 94 -4.71 -4.79 8.77
CA ARG A 94 -5.48 -3.64 8.27
C ARG A 94 -5.58 -2.57 9.33
N PHE A 95 -5.28 -1.32 8.99
CA PHE A 95 -5.63 -0.18 9.83
C PHE A 95 -6.98 0.39 9.36
N TYR A 96 -8.06 0.17 10.12
CA TYR A 96 -9.35 0.78 9.82
C TYR A 96 -9.37 2.23 10.27
N LEU A 97 -9.82 3.15 9.41
CA LEU A 97 -9.90 4.55 9.80
C LEU A 97 -10.91 4.68 10.96
N PRO A 98 -10.53 5.27 12.10
CA PRO A 98 -11.35 5.27 13.31
C PRO A 98 -12.53 6.25 13.24
N ASN A 99 -12.49 7.19 12.31
CA ASN A 99 -13.50 8.23 12.11
C ASN A 99 -13.43 8.76 10.67
N THR A 100 -14.33 9.69 10.35
CA THR A 100 -14.46 10.32 9.02
C THR A 100 -13.64 11.61 8.86
N ASN A 101 -12.76 11.95 9.82
CA ASN A 101 -11.99 13.19 9.75
C ASN A 101 -10.89 13.11 8.69
N THR A 102 -10.43 14.25 8.23
CA THR A 102 -9.20 14.38 7.44
C THR A 102 -8.00 14.65 8.36
N GLY A 103 -6.79 14.55 7.81
CA GLY A 103 -5.55 14.81 8.53
C GLY A 103 -4.62 13.60 8.57
N ILE A 104 -3.68 13.63 9.51
CA ILE A 104 -2.67 12.58 9.66
C ILE A 104 -3.22 11.45 10.51
N PHE A 105 -3.20 10.25 9.95
CA PHE A 105 -3.48 9.00 10.67
C PHE A 105 -2.18 8.25 10.87
N GLU A 106 -1.89 7.92 12.13
CA GLU A 106 -0.69 7.19 12.51
C GLU A 106 -1.04 5.78 12.97
N THR A 107 -0.20 4.82 12.60
CA THR A 107 -0.30 3.45 13.11
C THR A 107 1.08 2.83 13.24
N LEU A 108 1.21 1.89 14.18
CA LEU A 108 2.43 1.12 14.38
C LEU A 108 2.41 -0.12 13.48
N VAL A 109 3.46 -0.30 12.69
CA VAL A 109 3.68 -1.49 11.84
C VAL A 109 5.01 -2.16 12.19
N THR A 110 5.12 -3.46 11.92
CA THR A 110 6.33 -4.26 12.25
C THR A 110 6.94 -4.85 10.99
N LEU A 111 8.24 -4.62 10.77
CA LEU A 111 8.99 -5.23 9.67
C LEU A 111 9.22 -6.73 9.91
N PRO A 112 9.36 -7.56 8.86
CA PRO A 112 9.70 -8.96 9.04
C PRO A 112 11.08 -9.12 9.71
N PRO A 113 11.24 -10.07 10.65
CA PRO A 113 12.48 -10.23 11.42
C PRO A 113 13.67 -10.76 10.60
N ASN A 114 13.40 -11.36 9.44
CA ASN A 114 14.42 -12.00 8.59
C ASN A 114 14.54 -11.33 7.21
N LEU A 115 14.03 -10.11 7.05
CA LEU A 115 14.06 -9.38 5.77
C LEU A 115 15.14 -8.31 5.80
N LYS A 116 16.16 -8.45 4.94
CA LYS A 116 17.23 -7.47 4.73
C LYS A 116 17.25 -7.01 3.28
N CYS A 117 17.45 -5.72 3.04
CA CYS A 117 17.46 -5.17 1.69
C CYS A 117 18.18 -3.82 1.61
N LYS A 118 18.93 -3.63 0.52
CA LYS A 118 19.50 -2.31 0.19
C LYS A 118 18.42 -1.34 -0.30
N ARG A 119 17.44 -1.86 -1.04
CA ARG A 119 16.22 -1.19 -1.46
C ARG A 119 15.05 -2.15 -1.24
N CYS A 120 14.13 -1.76 -0.37
CA CYS A 120 12.82 -2.35 -0.22
C CYS A 120 11.78 -1.31 -0.64
N VAL A 121 10.75 -1.78 -1.32
CA VAL A 121 9.58 -0.97 -1.66
C VAL A 121 8.53 -1.21 -0.60
N LEU A 122 8.21 -0.18 0.18
CA LEU A 122 7.08 -0.14 1.09
C LEU A 122 5.86 0.38 0.35
N GLN A 123 4.86 -0.48 0.13
CA GLN A 123 3.60 -0.12 -0.51
C GLN A 123 2.54 0.17 0.56
N TRP A 124 1.94 1.34 0.49
CA TRP A 124 0.68 1.65 1.15
C TRP A 124 -0.47 1.45 0.17
N THR A 125 -1.53 0.78 0.60
CA THR A 125 -2.81 0.70 -0.12
C THR A 125 -3.92 1.22 0.78
N TYR A 126 -4.69 2.19 0.29
CA TYR A 126 -5.95 2.60 0.89
C TYR A 126 -7.11 2.05 0.07
N LYS A 127 -7.87 1.11 0.64
CA LYS A 127 -9.13 0.64 0.07
C LYS A 127 -10.27 1.39 0.75
N THR A 128 -11.00 2.20 -0.03
CA THR A 128 -12.11 2.99 0.50
C THR A 128 -13.33 2.10 0.81
N ALA A 129 -14.34 2.68 1.46
CA ALA A 129 -15.57 1.97 1.80
C ALA A 129 -16.80 2.88 1.69
N ASN A 130 -16.87 3.69 0.63
CA ASN A 130 -17.95 4.65 0.41
C ASN A 130 -18.84 4.32 -0.80
N SER A 131 -18.52 3.28 -1.58
CA SER A 131 -19.33 2.85 -2.73
C SER A 131 -20.29 1.71 -2.35
N TRP A 132 -21.50 1.72 -2.92
CA TRP A 132 -22.46 0.61 -2.79
C TRP A 132 -22.08 -0.55 -3.71
N GLY A 133 -22.19 -1.79 -3.23
CA GLY A 133 -21.94 -2.97 -4.05
C GLY A 133 -22.42 -4.26 -3.42
N ILE A 134 -22.17 -5.38 -4.11
CA ILE A 134 -22.54 -6.74 -3.68
C ILE A 134 -21.44 -7.30 -2.77
N CYS A 135 -21.81 -7.76 -1.59
CA CYS A 135 -20.94 -8.40 -0.61
C CYS A 135 -20.68 -9.87 -0.97
N GLU A 136 -19.73 -10.51 -0.30
CA GLU A 136 -19.35 -11.92 -0.59
C GLU A 136 -20.50 -12.91 -0.35
N ASP A 137 -21.41 -12.59 0.58
CA ASP A 137 -22.61 -13.38 0.89
C ASP A 137 -23.79 -13.09 -0.06
N GLY A 138 -23.59 -12.27 -1.08
CA GLY A 138 -24.61 -11.87 -2.04
C GLY A 138 -25.53 -10.74 -1.57
N THR A 139 -25.39 -10.28 -0.32
CA THR A 139 -26.11 -9.08 0.16
C THR A 139 -25.56 -7.81 -0.48
N GLN A 140 -26.20 -6.67 -0.26
CA GLN A 140 -25.75 -5.39 -0.80
C GLN A 140 -25.60 -4.36 0.32
N ALA A 141 -24.46 -3.66 0.32
CA ALA A 141 -24.16 -2.64 1.31
C ALA A 141 -23.11 -1.64 0.80
N ILE A 142 -22.99 -0.51 1.50
CA ILE A 142 -21.87 0.41 1.35
C ILE A 142 -20.58 -0.30 1.80
N GLY A 143 -19.51 -0.13 1.04
CA GLY A 143 -18.20 -0.74 1.29
C GLY A 143 -18.03 -2.14 0.69
N CYS A 144 -19.09 -2.70 0.10
CA CYS A 144 -19.03 -3.99 -0.58
C CYS A 144 -18.71 -3.88 -2.07
N GLY A 145 -18.23 -4.96 -2.67
CA GLY A 145 -17.85 -5.01 -4.08
C GLY A 145 -16.65 -4.11 -4.43
N ASN A 146 -16.73 -3.46 -5.58
CA ASN A 146 -15.66 -2.63 -6.12
C ASN A 146 -15.58 -1.30 -5.34
N GLN A 147 -14.41 -1.01 -4.78
CA GLN A 147 -14.14 0.21 -4.01
C GLN A 147 -12.94 0.94 -4.61
N GLU A 148 -12.95 2.27 -4.57
CA GLU A 148 -11.78 3.03 -5.00
C GLU A 148 -10.53 2.62 -4.19
N MET A 149 -9.39 2.59 -4.87
CA MET A 149 -8.12 2.27 -4.24
C MET A 149 -7.07 3.32 -4.57
N PHE A 150 -6.37 3.76 -3.53
CA PHE A 150 -5.17 4.58 -3.65
C PHE A 150 -3.96 3.73 -3.27
N ARG A 151 -2.84 3.94 -3.97
CA ARG A 151 -1.56 3.32 -3.64
C ARG A 151 -0.44 4.33 -3.71
N SER A 152 0.56 4.12 -2.87
CA SER A 152 1.83 4.82 -2.91
C SER A 152 2.96 3.89 -2.51
N CYS A 153 4.17 4.22 -2.94
CA CYS A 153 5.39 3.48 -2.63
C CYS A 153 6.44 4.40 -2.01
N ALA A 154 7.26 3.83 -1.13
CA ALA A 154 8.48 4.46 -0.63
C ALA A 154 9.64 3.47 -0.67
N ASP A 155 10.80 3.93 -1.14
CA ASP A 155 12.04 3.14 -1.14
C ASP A 155 12.77 3.30 0.22
N ILE A 156 12.94 2.20 0.95
CA ILE A 156 13.61 2.16 2.26
C ILE A 156 14.72 1.10 2.26
N SER A 157 15.63 1.15 3.23
CA SER A 157 16.61 0.08 3.49
C SER A 157 16.32 -0.63 4.81
N ILE A 158 16.69 -1.91 4.88
CA ILE A 158 16.63 -2.70 6.11
C ILE A 158 17.98 -3.37 6.32
N VAL A 159 18.59 -3.11 7.49
CA VAL A 159 19.93 -3.58 7.88
C VAL A 159 19.91 -4.65 8.96
#